data_AF-A0A3A4WI77-F1
#
_entry.id   AF-A0A3A4WI77-F1
#
_cell.length_a   1.000
_cell.length_b   1.000
_cell.length_c   1.000
_cell.angle_alpha   90.00
_cell.angle_beta   90.00
_cell.angle_gamma   90.00
#
_symmetry.space_group_name_H-M   'P 1'
#
loop_
_entity.id
_entity.type
_entity.pdbx_description
1 polymer ?
#
loop_
_entity_poly.entity_id
_entity_poly.type
_entity_poly.pdbx_seq_one_letter_code
_entity_poly.pdbx_strand_id
1 'polypeptide(L)'
;MEPPQPPPPAPPSGGEKETSSGLDPGLACVLAYLFGWLGGLIIFLLESKNKFVRFNAMQSILLGVAFFVIWIALVFLNIVLPSPIDCFIAPVMPLVWLGYLILTIVLIVKSYGGQKVVLPIIGEMAEKQA
;
A
#
# COMPACT_ATOMS: atom_id res chain seq x y z
N MET A 1 5.54 -21.39 -55.28
CA MET A 1 5.95 -20.14 -54.60
C MET A 1 5.11 -20.06 -53.36
N GLU A 2 5.68 -20.40 -52.21
CA GLU A 2 4.95 -20.26 -50.93
C GLU A 2 4.63 -18.77 -50.72
N PRO A 3 3.40 -18.42 -50.33
CA PRO A 3 3.08 -17.05 -49.97
C PRO A 3 3.97 -16.61 -48.79
N PRO A 4 4.45 -15.36 -48.77
CA PRO A 4 5.29 -14.85 -47.69
C PRO A 4 4.58 -15.05 -46.35
N GLN A 5 5.25 -15.72 -45.41
CA GLN A 5 4.69 -15.93 -44.08
C GLN A 5 4.40 -14.57 -43.43
N PRO A 6 3.21 -14.39 -42.83
CA PRO A 6 2.91 -13.17 -42.11
C PRO A 6 3.94 -12.96 -40.99
N PRO A 7 4.34 -11.71 -40.72
CA PRO A 7 5.32 -11.41 -39.68
C PRO A 7 4.87 -12.05 -38.35
N PRO A 8 5.83 -12.55 -37.55
CA PRO A 8 5.53 -13.12 -36.24
C PRO A 8 4.66 -12.16 -35.42
N PRO A 9 3.67 -12.64 -34.65
CA PRO A 9 2.93 -11.81 -33.71
C PRO A 9 3.93 -11.04 -32.84
N ALA A 10 3.77 -9.71 -32.76
CA ALA A 10 4.60 -8.91 -31.88
C ALA A 10 4.52 -9.49 -30.46
N PRO A 11 5.66 -9.63 -29.74
CA PRO A 11 5.63 -10.10 -28.36
C PRO A 11 4.64 -9.26 -27.54
N PRO A 12 3.89 -9.86 -26.61
CA PRO A 12 2.91 -9.15 -25.82
C PRO A 12 3.59 -7.94 -25.16
N SER A 13 3.07 -6.75 -25.45
CA SER A 13 3.58 -5.48 -24.95
C SER A 13 3.81 -5.55 -23.44
N GLY A 14 5.06 -5.41 -23.00
CA GLY A 14 5.50 -5.50 -21.61
C GLY A 14 5.07 -4.32 -20.72
N GLY A 15 4.08 -3.52 -21.13
CA GLY A 15 3.72 -2.25 -20.49
C GLY A 15 3.23 -2.34 -19.04
N GLU A 16 2.78 -3.50 -18.56
CA GLU A 16 2.36 -3.70 -17.16
C GLU A 16 3.51 -4.09 -16.22
N LYS A 17 4.64 -4.54 -16.77
CA LYS A 17 5.83 -4.96 -15.98
C LYS A 17 6.86 -3.84 -15.83
N GLU A 18 6.78 -2.80 -16.65
CA GLU A 18 7.73 -1.70 -16.59
C GLU A 18 7.45 -0.78 -15.40
N THR A 19 8.47 -0.58 -14.58
CA THR A 19 8.51 0.36 -13.46
C THR A 19 9.55 1.44 -13.74
N SER A 20 9.36 2.63 -13.17
CA SER A 20 10.32 3.74 -13.28
C SER A 20 11.56 3.51 -12.41
N SER A 21 11.35 2.77 -11.32
CA SER A 21 12.42 2.34 -10.41
C SER A 21 13.26 1.18 -10.93
N GLY A 22 12.79 0.48 -11.97
CA GLY A 22 13.39 -0.77 -12.46
C GLY A 22 13.15 -1.98 -11.53
N LEU A 23 12.41 -1.80 -10.44
CA LEU A 23 12.03 -2.87 -9.53
C LEU A 23 10.91 -3.73 -10.12
N ASP A 24 10.87 -5.00 -9.72
CA ASP A 24 9.68 -5.82 -9.94
C ASP A 24 8.45 -5.14 -9.28
N PRO A 25 7.30 -5.03 -9.97
CA PRO A 25 6.11 -4.37 -9.43
C PRO A 25 5.65 -4.93 -8.08
N GLY A 26 5.71 -6.26 -7.89
CA GLY A 26 5.34 -6.89 -6.63
C GLY A 26 6.28 -6.51 -5.50
N LEU A 27 7.59 -6.50 -5.77
CA LEU A 27 8.60 -6.08 -4.79
C LEU A 27 8.48 -4.58 -4.44
N ALA A 28 8.22 -3.73 -5.43
CA ALA A 28 7.99 -2.30 -5.20
C ALA A 28 6.76 -2.07 -4.28
N CYS A 29 5.69 -2.85 -4.45
CA CYS A 29 4.54 -2.80 -3.55
C CYS A 29 4.89 -3.26 -2.13
N VAL A 30 5.68 -4.33 -1.97
CA VAL A 30 6.14 -4.78 -0.65
C VAL A 30 6.91 -3.68 0.06
N LEU A 31 7.87 -3.05 -0.62
CA LEU A 31 8.68 -1.95 -0.08
C LEU A 31 7.82 -0.74 0.29
N ALA A 32 6.77 -0.48 -0.48
CA ALA A 32 5.82 0.58 -0.17
C ALA A 32 5.10 0.35 1.17
N TYR A 33 4.73 -0.90 1.51
CA TYR A 33 4.06 -1.21 2.77
C TYR A 33 5.02 -1.44 3.94
N LEU A 34 6.25 -1.91 3.68
CA LEU A 34 7.19 -2.36 4.72
C LEU A 34 7.53 -1.28 5.75
N PHE A 35 7.70 -0.03 5.30
CA PHE A 35 8.03 1.12 6.16
C PHE A 35 6.80 2.02 6.42
N GLY A 36 5.59 1.46 6.27
CA GLY A 36 4.33 2.19 6.40
C GLY A 36 4.26 3.38 5.43
N TRP A 37 3.74 4.52 5.92
CA TRP A 37 3.53 5.69 5.08
C TRP A 37 4.83 6.26 4.47
N LEU A 38 5.98 6.11 5.13
CA LEU A 38 7.28 6.56 4.61
C LEU A 38 7.71 5.71 3.40
N GLY A 39 7.57 4.40 3.49
CA GLY A 39 7.85 3.49 2.37
C GLY A 39 6.94 3.80 1.18
N GLY A 40 5.65 4.00 1.45
CA GLY A 40 4.67 4.38 0.44
C GLY A 40 5.03 5.69 -0.24
N LEU A 41 5.43 6.70 0.53
CA LEU A 41 5.84 8.01 0.00
C LEU A 41 7.05 7.90 -0.92
N ILE A 42 8.09 7.18 -0.50
CA ILE A 42 9.30 6.99 -1.30
C ILE A 42 8.97 6.29 -2.63
N ILE A 43 8.22 5.18 -2.58
CA ILE A 43 7.85 4.44 -3.79
C ILE A 43 6.93 5.27 -4.69
N PHE A 44 5.98 6.02 -4.12
CA PHE A 44 5.07 6.87 -4.91
C PHE A 44 5.81 7.97 -5.67
N LEU A 45 6.85 8.57 -5.06
CA LEU A 45 7.67 9.60 -5.70
C LEU A 45 8.62 9.02 -6.76
N LEU A 46 9.14 7.81 -6.54
CA LEU A 46 10.04 7.14 -7.49
C LEU A 46 9.30 6.53 -8.68
N GLU A 47 8.03 6.16 -8.52
CA GLU A 47 7.27 5.44 -9.53
C GLU A 47 6.33 6.36 -10.33
N SER A 48 6.58 6.49 -11.64
CA SER A 48 5.80 7.33 -12.56
C SER A 48 5.05 6.55 -13.65
N LYS A 49 5.44 5.29 -13.92
CA LYS A 49 4.95 4.49 -15.04
C LYS A 49 3.90 3.49 -14.60
N ASN A 50 4.19 2.79 -13.49
CA ASN A 50 3.37 1.65 -13.09
C ASN A 50 2.22 2.09 -12.16
N LYS A 51 1.01 2.16 -12.72
CA LYS A 51 -0.20 2.55 -11.97
C LYS A 51 -0.53 1.60 -10.81
N PHE A 52 -0.20 0.31 -10.94
CA PHE A 52 -0.44 -0.67 -9.87
C PHE A 52 0.47 -0.40 -8.65
N VAL A 53 1.75 -0.14 -8.90
CA VAL A 53 2.70 0.25 -7.85
C VAL A 53 2.31 1.60 -7.24
N ARG A 54 1.95 2.59 -8.05
CA ARG A 54 1.48 3.92 -7.57
C ARG A 54 0.24 3.82 -6.69
N PHE A 55 -0.73 2.99 -7.07
CA PHE A 55 -1.91 2.73 -6.26
C PHE A 55 -1.54 2.15 -4.89
N ASN A 56 -0.71 1.10 -4.84
CA ASN A 56 -0.31 0.47 -3.58
C ASN A 56 0.55 1.42 -2.72
N ALA A 57 1.40 2.22 -3.36
CA ALA A 57 2.19 3.23 -2.69
C ALA A 57 1.31 4.30 -2.03
N MET A 58 0.32 4.83 -2.75
CA MET A 58 -0.65 5.78 -2.18
C MET A 58 -1.51 5.13 -1.10
N GLN A 59 -1.95 3.88 -1.29
CA GLN A 59 -2.73 3.17 -0.27
C GLN A 59 -1.91 2.94 1.01
N SER A 60 -0.60 2.67 0.89
CA SER A 60 0.32 2.59 2.04
C SER A 60 0.46 3.94 2.76
N ILE A 61 0.59 5.05 2.03
CA ILE A 61 0.62 6.40 2.59
C ILE A 61 -0.65 6.66 3.40
N LEU A 62 -1.82 6.49 2.78
CA LEU A 62 -3.10 6.76 3.42
C LEU A 62 -3.33 5.86 4.65
N LEU A 63 -3.02 4.57 4.53
CA LEU A 63 -3.16 3.62 5.63
C LEU A 63 -2.23 3.98 6.80
N GLY A 64 -0.97 4.26 6.52
CA GLY A 64 0.02 4.61 7.55
C GLY A 64 -0.27 5.96 8.21
N VAL A 65 -0.74 6.96 7.44
CA VAL A 65 -1.15 8.27 7.99
C VAL A 65 -2.40 8.12 8.86
N ALA A 66 -3.41 7.36 8.41
CA ALA A 66 -4.61 7.10 9.20
C ALA A 66 -4.27 6.40 10.52
N PHE A 67 -3.39 5.39 10.46
CA PHE A 67 -2.89 4.71 11.65
C PHE A 67 -2.13 5.66 12.59
N PHE A 68 -1.26 6.51 12.05
CA PHE A 68 -0.50 7.48 12.84
C PHE A 68 -1.42 8.49 13.55
N VAL A 69 -2.47 8.97 12.88
CA VAL A 69 -3.48 9.85 13.49
C VAL A 69 -4.23 9.15 14.62
N ILE A 70 -4.67 7.90 14.42
CA ILE A 70 -5.34 7.11 15.46
C ILE A 70 -4.40 6.90 16.65
N TRP A 71 -3.14 6.59 16.40
CA TRP A 71 -2.14 6.39 17.44
C TRP A 71 -1.91 7.66 18.27
N ILE A 72 -1.75 8.83 17.62
CA ILE A 72 -1.63 10.12 18.33
C ILE A 72 -2.88 10.39 19.18
N ALA A 73 -4.08 10.16 18.62
CA ALA A 73 -5.32 10.39 19.34
C ALA A 73 -5.41 9.50 20.60
N LEU A 74 -5.05 8.22 20.51
CA LEU A 74 -5.05 7.30 21.65
C LEU A 74 -4.02 7.69 22.72
N VAL A 75 -2.81 8.10 22.30
CA VAL A 75 -1.78 8.61 23.22
C VAL A 75 -2.27 9.86 23.94
N PHE A 76 -2.86 10.81 23.21
CA PHE A 76 -3.39 12.05 23.77
C PHE A 76 -4.52 11.77 24.78
N LEU A 77 -5.45 10.86 24.44
CA LEU A 77 -6.53 10.46 25.35
C LEU A 77 -6.01 9.84 26.64
N ASN A 78 -4.98 8.98 26.56
CA ASN A 78 -4.36 8.37 27.73
C ASN A 78 -3.64 9.38 28.64
N ILE A 79 -3.13 10.49 28.09
CA ILE A 79 -2.49 11.55 28.89
C ILE A 79 -3.53 12.46 29.56
N VAL A 80 -4.64 12.73 28.87
CA VAL A 80 -5.62 13.75 29.29
C VAL A 80 -6.72 13.18 30.20
N LEU A 81 -7.07 11.90 30.07
CA LEU A 81 -8.15 11.29 30.82
C LEU A 81 -7.71 10.85 32.24
N PRO A 82 -8.58 10.97 33.25
CA PRO A 82 -8.27 10.52 34.60
C PRO A 82 -8.24 8.98 34.74
N SER A 83 -7.45 8.55 35.73
CA SER A 83 -6.95 7.19 35.98
C SER A 83 -7.93 5.99 35.86
N PRO A 84 -9.24 6.05 36.19
CA PRO A 84 -10.10 4.88 35.99
C PRO A 84 -10.46 4.58 34.52
N ILE A 85 -10.35 5.55 33.60
CA ILE A 85 -10.67 5.35 32.17
C ILE A 85 -9.48 4.74 31.42
N ASP A 86 -8.25 4.93 31.89
CA ASP A 86 -7.04 4.35 31.30
C ASP A 86 -7.05 2.83 31.21
N CYS A 87 -7.77 2.17 32.12
CA CYS A 87 -7.91 0.71 32.13
C CYS A 87 -8.58 0.19 30.83
N PHE A 88 -9.38 1.01 30.16
CA PHE A 88 -10.02 0.66 28.89
C PHE A 88 -9.17 1.02 27.67
N ILE A 89 -8.30 2.03 27.75
CA ILE A 89 -7.47 2.47 26.61
C ILE A 89 -6.21 1.61 26.46
N ALA A 90 -5.59 1.22 27.59
CA ALA A 90 -4.40 0.38 27.60
C ALA A 90 -4.51 -0.92 26.77
N PRO A 91 -5.61 -1.72 26.84
CA PRO A 91 -5.75 -2.91 26.01
C PRO A 91 -6.12 -2.64 24.54
N VAL A 92 -6.64 -1.45 24.21
CA VAL A 92 -7.03 -1.10 22.83
C VAL A 92 -5.80 -0.82 21.96
N MET A 93 -4.75 -0.21 22.54
CA MET A 93 -3.50 0.10 21.83
C MET A 93 -2.86 -1.10 21.11
N PRO A 94 -2.60 -2.24 21.77
CA PRO A 94 -2.03 -3.41 21.09
C PRO A 94 -2.99 -4.01 20.05
N LEU A 95 -4.32 -3.90 20.23
CA LEU A 95 -5.30 -4.38 19.26
C LEU A 95 -5.27 -3.54 17.97
N VAL A 96 -5.15 -2.23 18.09
CA VAL A 96 -5.02 -1.32 16.94
C VAL A 96 -3.74 -1.59 16.17
N TRP A 97 -2.62 -1.79 16.87
CA TRP A 97 -1.34 -2.20 16.27
C TRP A 97 -1.44 -3.55 15.56
N LEU A 98 -2.06 -4.53 16.21
CA LEU A 98 -2.23 -5.87 15.64
C LEU A 98 -3.14 -5.84 14.40
N GLY A 99 -4.24 -5.08 14.45
CA GLY A 99 -5.13 -4.89 13.30
C GLY A 99 -4.41 -4.24 12.12
N TYR A 100 -3.62 -3.20 12.37
CA TYR A 100 -2.79 -2.56 11.34
C TYR A 100 -1.76 -3.53 10.75
N LEU A 101 -1.09 -4.30 11.59
CA LEU A 101 -0.09 -5.28 11.15
C LEU A 101 -0.72 -6.37 10.26
N ILE A 102 -1.84 -6.96 10.71
CA ILE A 102 -2.58 -7.98 9.93
C ILE A 102 -3.01 -7.40 8.59
N LEU A 103 -3.62 -6.20 8.60
CA LEU A 103 -4.07 -5.54 7.37
C LEU A 103 -2.91 -5.30 6.41
N THR A 104 -1.78 -4.78 6.91
CA THR A 104 -0.59 -4.52 6.11
C THR A 104 -0.01 -5.80 5.53
N ILE A 105 0.06 -6.89 6.30
CA ILE A 105 0.52 -8.19 5.81
C ILE A 105 -0.41 -8.72 4.69
N VAL A 106 -1.72 -8.61 4.86
CA VAL A 106 -2.69 -9.03 3.83
C VAL A 106 -2.48 -8.23 2.54
N LEU A 107 -2.27 -6.92 2.64
CA LEU A 107 -2.00 -6.07 1.49
C LEU A 107 -0.66 -6.41 0.82
N ILE A 108 0.39 -6.69 1.58
CA ILE A 108 1.69 -7.14 1.05
C ILE A 108 1.52 -8.45 0.27
N VAL A 109 0.92 -9.47 0.87
CA VAL A 109 0.76 -10.79 0.21
C VAL A 109 -0.06 -10.67 -1.07
N LYS A 110 -1.17 -9.92 -1.04
CA LYS A 110 -2.03 -9.76 -2.21
C LYS A 110 -1.36 -8.91 -3.29
N SER A 111 -0.73 -7.79 -2.93
CA SER A 111 -0.07 -6.91 -3.90
C SER A 111 1.18 -7.54 -4.52
N TYR A 112 1.93 -8.36 -3.78
CA TYR A 112 3.03 -9.13 -4.32
C TYR A 112 2.57 -10.12 -5.40
N GLY A 113 1.39 -10.71 -5.22
CA GLY A 113 0.74 -11.56 -6.23
C GLY A 113 0.05 -10.80 -7.36
N GLY A 114 0.24 -9.48 -7.48
CA GLY A 114 -0.39 -8.64 -8.51
C GLY A 114 -1.87 -8.35 -8.27
N GLN A 115 -2.43 -8.70 -7.11
CA GLN A 115 -3.83 -8.44 -6.79
C GLN A 115 -4.00 -7.04 -6.22
N LYS A 116 -4.85 -6.24 -6.86
CA LYS A 116 -5.24 -4.93 -6.37
C LYS A 116 -6.35 -5.07 -5.34
N VAL A 117 -6.06 -4.75 -4.09
CA VAL A 117 -7.04 -4.72 -3.01
C VAL A 117 -7.37 -3.28 -2.70
N VAL A 118 -8.63 -2.90 -2.91
CA VAL A 118 -9.13 -1.56 -2.64
C VAL A 118 -9.78 -1.56 -1.26
N LEU A 119 -9.26 -0.75 -0.34
CA LEU A 119 -9.87 -0.59 0.98
C LEU A 119 -11.10 0.35 0.88
N PRO A 120 -12.21 0.05 1.58
CA PRO A 120 -13.49 0.74 1.36
C PRO A 120 -13.49 2.24 1.69
N ILE A 121 -12.56 2.72 2.53
CA ILE A 121 -12.49 4.14 2.92
C ILE A 121 -11.32 4.86 2.24
N ILE A 122 -10.15 4.21 2.14
CA ILE A 122 -8.91 4.83 1.64
C ILE A 122 -8.53 4.39 0.22
N GLY A 123 -9.12 3.31 -0.28
CA GLY A 123 -8.83 2.75 -1.59
C GLY A 123 -9.33 3.65 -2.73
N GLU A 124 -10.53 4.21 -2.65
CA GLU A 124 -11.04 5.13 -3.67
C GLU A 124 -10.21 6.41 -3.77
N MET A 125 -9.67 6.89 -2.64
CA MET A 125 -8.74 8.02 -2.63
C MET A 125 -7.40 7.67 -3.29
N ALA A 126 -6.89 6.46 -3.04
CA ALA A 126 -5.68 5.98 -3.68
C ALA A 126 -5.85 5.82 -5.21
N GLU A 127 -7.01 5.37 -5.67
CA GLU A 127 -7.28 5.25 -7.11
C GLU A 127 -7.26 6.59 -7.85
N LYS A 128 -7.75 7.67 -7.22
CA LYS A 128 -7.74 9.01 -7.83
C LYS A 128 -6.35 9.61 -8.00
N GLN A 129 -5.34 9.06 -7.32
CA GLN A 129 -3.97 9.59 -7.29
C GLN A 129 -2.96 8.66 -8.00
N ALA A 130 -3.38 7.45 -8.38
CA ALA A 130 -2.56 6.43 -9.03
C ALA A 130 -2.31 6.72 -10.51
#